data_AF-A0A7Y9VV78-F1
#
_entry.id   AF-A0A7Y9VV78-F1
#
_cell.length_a   1.000
_cell.length_b   1.000
_cell.length_c   1.000
_cell.angle_alpha   90.00
_cell.angle_beta   90.00
_cell.angle_gamma   90.00
#
_symmetry.space_group_name_H-M   'P 1'
#
loop_
_entity.id
_entity.type
_entity.pdbx_description
1 polymer ?
#
loop_
_entity_poly.entity_id
_entity_poly.type
_entity_poly.pdbx_seq_one_letter_code
_entity_poly.pdbx_strand_id
1 'polypeptide(L)'
;MNRNDMRPIHPGEVLNKEFMEPLGMTVMDLAMPTNWPETEIEKLVKCQLRICADLAIRLAIHLNTTPEFWMNLQSTYDLRRAQLRHAGL
;
A
#
# COMPACT_ATOMS: atom_id res chain seq x y z
N MET A 1 -19.54 19.73 1.95
CA MET A 1 -18.73 18.58 1.49
C MET A 1 -17.30 19.07 1.35
N ASN A 2 -16.39 18.66 2.22
CA ASN A 2 -14.97 19.02 2.10
C ASN A 2 -14.40 18.33 0.86
N ARG A 3 -14.17 19.09 -0.21
CA ARG A 3 -13.37 18.62 -1.35
C ARG A 3 -11.93 18.55 -0.85
N ASN A 4 -11.56 17.40 -0.31
CA ASN A 4 -10.18 17.14 0.06
C ASN A 4 -9.39 17.02 -1.25
N ASP A 5 -8.71 18.09 -1.66
CA ASP A 5 -7.94 18.19 -2.91
C ASP A 5 -6.63 17.40 -2.90
N MET A 6 -6.41 16.59 -1.86
CA MET A 6 -5.22 15.74 -1.78
C MET A 6 -5.22 14.68 -2.88
N ARG A 7 -4.01 14.43 -3.42
CA ARG A 7 -3.76 13.36 -4.39
C ARG A 7 -4.07 11.99 -3.76
N PRO A 8 -4.51 10.99 -4.55
CA PRO A 8 -4.57 9.61 -4.07
C PRO A 8 -3.17 9.15 -3.63
N ILE A 9 -3.06 8.61 -2.42
CA ILE A 9 -1.82 8.03 -1.90
C ILE A 9 -1.92 6.52 -2.02
N HIS A 10 -1.00 5.91 -2.76
CA HIS A 10 -0.99 4.47 -2.97
C HIS A 10 -0.45 3.76 -1.70
N PRO A 11 -1.01 2.60 -1.29
CA PRO A 11 -0.53 1.89 -0.10
C PRO A 11 0.96 1.52 -0.15
N GLY A 12 1.46 1.18 -1.34
CA GLY A 12 2.88 0.93 -1.57
C GLY A 12 3.79 2.15 -1.36
N GLU A 13 3.26 3.37 -1.56
CA GLU A 13 4.00 4.60 -1.22
C GLU A 13 4.15 4.71 0.30
N VAL A 14 3.07 4.45 1.05
CA VAL A 14 3.08 4.41 2.53
C VAL A 14 4.02 3.32 3.04
N LEU A 15 3.94 2.11 2.48
CA LEU A 15 4.83 1.01 2.82
C LEU A 15 6.30 1.42 2.68
N ASN A 16 6.65 2.06 1.57
CA ASN A 16 8.03 2.47 1.33
C ASN A 16 8.47 3.62 2.25
N LYS A 17 7.67 4.69 2.34
CA LYS A 17 8.05 5.94 3.02
C LYS A 17 7.94 5.87 4.55
N GLU A 18 6.95 5.16 5.06
CA GLU A 18 6.66 5.14 6.51
C GLU A 18 7.23 3.92 7.21
N PHE A 19 7.58 2.86 6.46
CA PHE A 19 8.09 1.61 7.04
C PHE A 19 9.46 1.22 6.48
N MET A 20 9.59 1.00 5.17
CA MET A 20 10.84 0.44 4.62
C MET A 20 12.02 1.41 4.74
N GLU A 21 11.86 2.67 4.30
CA GLU A 21 12.92 3.69 4.37
C GLU A 21 13.36 3.97 5.83
N PRO A 22 12.44 4.21 6.79
CA PRO A 22 12.84 4.47 8.19
C PRO A 22 13.49 3.26 8.88
N LEU A 23 13.10 2.05 8.51
CA LEU A 23 13.66 0.81 9.09
C LEU A 23 14.90 0.30 8.34
N GLY A 24 15.30 0.96 7.23
CA GLY A 24 16.40 0.51 6.38
C GLY A 24 16.17 -0.85 5.72
N MET A 25 14.90 -1.23 5.53
CA MET A 25 14.51 -2.52 4.96
C MET A 25 14.62 -2.52 3.44
N THR A 26 15.12 -3.63 2.90
CA THR A 26 15.10 -3.94 1.48
C THR A 26 13.82 -4.67 1.06
N VAL A 27 13.60 -4.79 -0.25
CA VAL A 27 12.51 -5.63 -0.81
C VAL A 27 12.63 -7.08 -0.33
N MET A 28 13.86 -7.61 -0.28
CA MET A 28 14.14 -8.97 0.18
C MET A 28 13.74 -9.16 1.66
N ASP A 29 14.04 -8.17 2.50
CA ASP A 29 13.70 -8.21 3.94
C ASP A 29 12.19 -8.32 4.17
N LEU A 30 11.37 -7.81 3.25
CA LEU A 30 9.92 -7.92 3.30
C LEU A 30 9.39 -9.17 2.59
N ALA A 31 10.00 -9.58 1.47
CA ALA A 31 9.59 -10.74 0.68
C ALA A 31 9.71 -12.06 1.47
N MET A 32 10.81 -12.25 2.20
CA MET A 32 11.09 -13.44 2.98
C MET A 32 10.02 -13.75 4.05
N PRO A 33 9.69 -12.83 5.00
CA PRO A 33 8.71 -13.10 6.04
C PRO A 33 7.28 -13.13 5.51
N THR A 34 6.99 -12.41 4.42
CA THR A 34 5.65 -12.44 3.81
C THR A 34 5.45 -13.66 2.91
N ASN A 35 6.51 -14.37 2.50
CA ASN A 35 6.44 -15.45 1.49
C ASN A 35 5.79 -14.96 0.18
N TRP A 36 6.07 -13.70 -0.19
CA TRP A 36 5.66 -13.10 -1.46
C TRP A 36 6.89 -12.92 -2.37
N PRO A 37 6.74 -13.07 -3.70
CA PRO A 37 7.87 -12.85 -4.60
C PRO A 37 8.43 -11.43 -4.49
N GLU A 38 9.74 -11.28 -4.45
CA GLU A 38 10.40 -9.96 -4.43
C GLU A 38 9.92 -9.04 -5.54
N THR A 39 9.67 -9.60 -6.74
CA THR A 39 9.17 -8.84 -7.90
C THR A 39 7.77 -8.25 -7.66
N GLU A 40 6.92 -8.91 -6.89
CA GLU A 40 5.58 -8.41 -6.54
C GLU A 40 5.66 -7.35 -5.46
N ILE A 41 6.54 -7.53 -4.47
CA ILE A 41 6.83 -6.50 -3.45
C ILE A 41 7.46 -5.26 -4.10
N GLU A 42 8.36 -5.43 -5.06
CA GLU A 42 8.95 -4.33 -5.81
C GLU A 42 7.89 -3.55 -6.61
N LYS A 43 6.98 -4.24 -7.29
CA LYS A 43 5.83 -3.60 -7.97
C LYS A 43 4.93 -2.87 -6.97
N LEU A 44 4.69 -3.44 -5.79
CA LEU A 44 3.91 -2.79 -4.73
C LEU A 44 4.58 -1.47 -4.32
N VAL A 45 5.87 -1.50 -3.98
CA VAL A 45 6.67 -0.31 -3.62
C VAL A 45 6.67 0.74 -4.75
N LYS A 46 6.75 0.30 -6.01
CA LYS A 46 6.65 1.16 -7.21
C LYS A 46 5.22 1.65 -7.51
N CYS A 47 4.25 1.34 -6.66
CA CYS A 47 2.84 1.72 -6.80
C CYS A 47 2.15 1.14 -8.05
N GLN A 48 2.59 -0.03 -8.48
CA GLN A 48 2.11 -0.76 -9.66
C GLN A 48 1.20 -1.95 -9.31
N LEU A 49 1.17 -2.34 -8.03
CA LEU A 49 0.40 -3.48 -7.54
C LEU A 49 -0.48 -3.07 -6.36
N ARG A 50 -1.72 -3.57 -6.33
CA ARG A 50 -2.65 -3.38 -5.21
C ARG A 50 -2.33 -4.34 -4.06
N ILE A 51 -2.65 -3.94 -2.84
CA ILE A 51 -2.65 -4.84 -1.68
C ILE A 51 -3.94 -5.68 -1.68
N CYS A 52 -3.80 -7.00 -1.62
CA CYS A 52 -4.90 -7.93 -1.36
C CYS A 52 -4.96 -8.31 0.13
N ALA A 53 -6.05 -8.96 0.55
CA ALA A 53 -6.27 -9.32 1.96
C ALA A 53 -5.16 -10.24 2.53
N ASP A 54 -4.69 -11.23 1.76
CA ASP A 54 -3.60 -12.13 2.20
C ASP A 54 -2.31 -11.34 2.47
N LEU A 55 -1.94 -10.44 1.56
CA LEU A 55 -0.77 -9.59 1.75
C LEU A 55 -0.95 -8.61 2.91
N ALA A 56 -2.15 -8.04 3.09
CA ALA A 56 -2.45 -7.16 4.23
C ALA A 56 -2.24 -7.86 5.57
N ILE A 57 -2.66 -9.13 5.70
CA ILE A 57 -2.43 -9.93 6.92
C ILE A 57 -0.93 -10.14 7.16
N ARG A 58 -0.18 -10.48 6.12
CA ARG A 58 1.28 -10.72 6.21
C ARG A 58 2.05 -9.45 6.57
N LEU A 59 1.71 -8.32 5.95
CA LEU A 59 2.28 -7.01 6.29
C LEU A 59 1.94 -6.63 7.73
N ALA A 60 0.70 -6.87 8.18
CA ALA A 60 0.28 -6.58 9.55
C ALA A 60 1.12 -7.33 10.59
N ILE A 61 1.33 -8.63 10.39
CA ILE A 61 2.14 -9.47 11.26
C ILE A 61 3.59 -8.96 11.31
N HIS A 62 4.18 -8.65 10.16
CA HIS A 62 5.60 -8.31 10.08
C HIS A 62 5.92 -6.88 10.54
N LEU A 63 5.04 -5.92 10.25
CA LEU A 63 5.24 -4.50 10.52
C LEU A 63 4.53 -4.02 11.80
N ASN A 64 3.96 -4.95 12.58
CA ASN A 64 3.21 -4.67 13.80
C ASN A 64 2.09 -3.62 13.59
N THR A 65 1.28 -3.86 12.55
CA THR A 65 0.10 -3.05 12.19
C THR A 65 -1.15 -3.94 12.17
N THR A 66 -2.25 -3.46 11.61
CA THR A 66 -3.46 -4.27 11.42
C THR A 66 -3.74 -4.54 9.93
N PRO A 67 -4.36 -5.67 9.55
CA PRO A 67 -4.74 -5.90 8.17
C PRO A 67 -5.70 -4.82 7.64
N GLU A 68 -6.59 -4.30 8.50
CA GLU A 68 -7.53 -3.23 8.18
C GLU A 68 -6.81 -1.92 7.83
N PHE A 69 -5.67 -1.61 8.47
CA PHE A 69 -4.88 -0.44 8.11
C PHE A 69 -4.51 -0.46 6.62
N TRP A 70 -3.97 -1.58 6.13
CA TRP A 70 -3.58 -1.74 4.73
C TRP A 70 -4.78 -1.77 3.78
N MET A 71 -5.85 -2.48 4.15
CA MET A 71 -7.07 -2.55 3.33
C MET A 71 -7.78 -1.20 3.24
N ASN A 72 -7.74 -0.38 4.29
CA ASN A 72 -8.30 0.97 4.29
C ASN A 72 -7.49 1.93 3.41
N LEU A 73 -6.15 1.83 3.42
CA LEU A 73 -5.31 2.57 2.49
C LEU A 73 -5.66 2.21 1.03
N GLN A 74 -5.77 0.92 0.73
CA GLN A 74 -6.11 0.44 -0.61
C GLN A 74 -7.48 0.95 -1.06
N SER A 75 -8.49 0.81 -0.20
CA SER A 75 -9.86 1.25 -0.48
C SER A 75 -9.94 2.76 -0.68
N THR A 76 -9.24 3.54 0.14
CA THR A 76 -9.20 5.00 0.04
C THR A 76 -8.53 5.44 -1.26
N TYR A 77 -7.40 4.82 -1.61
CA TYR A 77 -6.70 5.08 -2.87
C TYR A 77 -7.59 4.79 -4.09
N ASP A 78 -8.22 3.62 -4.11
CA ASP A 78 -9.05 3.19 -5.22
C ASP A 78 -10.28 4.08 -5.39
N LEU A 79 -10.95 4.43 -4.28
CA LEU A 79 -12.09 5.32 -4.28
C LEU A 79 -11.71 6.71 -4.79
N ARG A 80 -10.59 7.28 -4.30
CA ARG A 80 -10.13 8.60 -4.75
C ARG A 80 -9.76 8.58 -6.23
N ARG A 81 -9.09 7.53 -6.71
CA ARG A 81 -8.79 7.37 -8.14
C ARG A 81 -10.06 7.23 -8.97
N ALA A 82 -11.07 6.51 -8.49
CA ALA A 82 -12.36 6.40 -9.15
C ALA A 82 -13.05 7.78 -9.21
N GLN A 83 -13.12 8.50 -8.09
CA GLN A 83 -13.66 9.86 -8.04
C GLN A 83 -12.99 10.78 -9.04
N LEU A 84 -11.65 10.77 -9.16
CA LEU A 84 -10.93 11.59 -10.14
C LEU A 84 -11.26 11.21 -11.59
N ARG A 85 -11.43 9.92 -11.90
CA ARG A 85 -11.88 9.48 -13.23
C ARG A 85 -13.30 9.95 -13.55
N HIS A 86 -14.16 10.05 -12.54
CA HIS A 86 -15.56 10.46 -12.69
C HIS A 86 -15.79 11.97 -12.48
N ALA A 87 -14.84 12.73 -11.94
CA ALA A 87 -14.97 14.16 -11.67
C ALA A 87 -14.95 15.05 -12.93
N GLY A 88 -14.62 14.47 -14.09
CA GLY A 88 -14.67 15.12 -15.40
C GLY A 88 -15.81 14.64 -16.31
N LEU A 89 -16.76 13.87 -15.78
CA LEU A 89 -18.05 13.57 -16.41
C LEU A 89 -19.10 14.58 -15.92
#